data_AF-A0A4P1RUE6-F1
#
_entry.id   AF-A0A4P1RUE6-F1
#
_cell.length_a   1.000
_cell.length_b   1.000
_cell.length_c   1.000
_cell.angle_alpha   90.00
_cell.angle_beta   90.00
_cell.angle_gamma   90.00
#
_symmetry.space_group_name_H-M   'P 1'
#
loop_
_entity.id
_entity.type
_entity.pdbx_description
1 polymer ?
#
loop_
_entity_poly.entity_id
_entity_poly.type
_entity_poly.pdbx_seq_one_letter_code
_entity_poly.pdbx_strand_id
1 'polypeptide(L)'
;MAVTHADLEPNSGTTVLRSKIGTLLMVLLTILLGLFCFILCLIAEVKRSKVTWMNIGENEKGGSSECVYNGSGKMPLLCATCAFVALAIVKIVEHTCLLIAVSKSSPVLLNLDPDSASVKSLTFQAGFFYTTAWICFAVAEILLLLGVLVESGHLKNWSMPRKSCLIIREGIFSSAGVFAVITVFLASGLCLTTLHAQRISQDLENVQRDSSVIHVSNPTWLQQQHIATVTKENLATTRGTL
;
A
#
# COMPACT_ATOMS: atom_id res chain seq x y z
N MET A 1 -43.29 -21.53 -10.97
CA MET A 1 -42.07 -20.96 -11.59
C MET A 1 -40.94 -21.21 -10.62
N ALA A 2 -40.10 -22.22 -10.89
CA ALA A 2 -39.02 -22.59 -9.99
C ALA A 2 -37.84 -21.65 -10.24
N VAL A 3 -37.46 -20.87 -9.22
CA VAL A 3 -36.24 -20.07 -9.25
C VAL A 3 -35.08 -21.08 -9.24
N THR A 4 -34.31 -21.11 -10.32
CA THR A 4 -33.14 -22.00 -10.43
C THR A 4 -31.91 -21.29 -9.92
N HIS A 5 -30.92 -22.03 -9.43
CA HIS A 5 -29.69 -21.48 -8.83
C HIS A 5 -28.91 -20.55 -9.79
N ALA A 6 -29.17 -20.64 -11.10
CA ALA A 6 -28.63 -19.75 -12.13
C ALA A 6 -29.19 -18.32 -12.07
N ASP A 7 -30.39 -18.12 -11.53
CA ASP A 7 -31.01 -16.78 -11.39
C ASP A 7 -30.47 -16.00 -10.18
N LEU A 8 -29.80 -16.69 -9.25
CA LEU A 8 -29.19 -16.09 -8.05
C LEU A 8 -27.71 -15.77 -8.22
N GLU A 9 -27.11 -16.08 -9.37
CA GLU A 9 -25.69 -15.83 -9.60
C GLU A 9 -25.45 -14.32 -9.78
N PRO A 10 -24.79 -13.64 -8.84
CA PRO A 10 -24.54 -12.21 -8.98
C PRO A 10 -23.62 -12.00 -10.17
N ASN A 11 -24.14 -11.31 -11.19
CA ASN A 11 -23.40 -10.94 -12.40
C ASN A 11 -22.07 -10.22 -12.02
N SER A 12 -20.98 -10.96 -12.09
CA SER A 12 -19.65 -10.57 -11.62
C SER A 12 -18.94 -9.58 -12.57
N GLY A 13 -19.45 -9.40 -13.79
CA GLY A 13 -18.79 -8.60 -14.82
C GLY A 13 -18.75 -7.10 -14.51
N THR A 14 -19.79 -6.54 -13.89
CA THR A 14 -19.90 -5.09 -13.65
C THR A 14 -19.18 -4.65 -12.37
N THR A 15 -19.06 -5.54 -11.38
CA THR A 15 -18.37 -5.27 -10.11
C THR A 15 -16.86 -5.38 -10.23
N VAL A 16 -16.34 -6.31 -11.04
CA VAL A 16 -14.90 -6.50 -11.26
C VAL A 16 -14.29 -5.35 -12.06
N LEU A 17 -14.98 -4.83 -13.09
CA LEU A 17 -14.50 -3.69 -13.89
C LEU A 17 -14.52 -2.38 -13.06
N ARG A 18 -15.56 -2.19 -12.24
CA ARG A 18 -15.68 -1.07 -11.29
C ARG A 18 -14.59 -1.13 -10.21
N SER A 19 -14.27 -2.34 -9.71
CA SER A 19 -13.18 -2.57 -8.77
C SER A 19 -11.81 -2.25 -9.38
N LYS A 20 -11.55 -2.67 -10.63
CA LYS A 20 -10.26 -2.47 -11.31
C LYS A 20 -9.95 -0.99 -11.59
N ILE A 21 -10.97 -0.22 -12.00
CA ILE A 21 -10.86 1.24 -12.16
C ILE A 21 -10.74 1.91 -10.79
N GLY A 22 -11.51 1.47 -9.81
CA GLY A 22 -11.48 1.99 -8.44
C GLY A 22 -10.09 1.89 -7.81
N THR A 23 -9.40 0.76 -7.97
CA THR A 23 -8.07 0.63 -7.36
C THR A 23 -6.98 1.41 -8.08
N LEU A 24 -7.01 1.49 -9.42
CA LEU A 24 -6.10 2.36 -10.16
C LEU A 24 -6.28 3.84 -9.78
N LEU A 25 -7.53 4.27 -9.60
CA LEU A 25 -7.86 5.61 -9.13
C LEU A 25 -7.33 5.86 -7.71
N MET A 26 -7.45 4.89 -6.81
CA MET A 26 -6.93 4.99 -5.44
C MET A 26 -5.40 5.10 -5.42
N VAL A 27 -4.69 4.30 -6.22
CA VAL A 27 -3.23 4.40 -6.36
C VAL A 27 -2.83 5.76 -6.92
N LEU A 28 -3.48 6.22 -7.99
CA LEU A 28 -3.22 7.54 -8.57
C LEU A 28 -3.46 8.67 -7.57
N LEU A 29 -4.58 8.63 -6.83
CA LEU A 29 -4.90 9.61 -5.80
C LEU A 29 -3.85 9.62 -4.68
N THR A 30 -3.35 8.44 -4.29
CA THR A 30 -2.29 8.31 -3.28
C THR A 30 -0.99 8.96 -3.75
N ILE A 31 -0.61 8.76 -5.02
CA ILE A 31 0.57 9.41 -5.63
C ILE A 31 0.39 10.93 -5.67
N LEU A 32 -0.77 11.41 -6.14
CA LEU A 32 -1.07 12.85 -6.18
C LEU A 32 -1.05 13.48 -4.78
N LEU A 33 -1.58 12.78 -3.76
CA LEU A 33 -1.53 13.22 -2.38
C LEU A 33 -0.10 13.27 -1.83
N GLY A 34 0.74 12.32 -2.21
CA GLY A 34 2.18 12.33 -1.89
C GLY A 34 2.93 13.50 -2.53
N LEU A 35 2.66 13.79 -3.81
CA LEU A 35 3.23 14.96 -4.50
C LEU A 35 2.74 16.27 -3.89
N PHE A 36 1.46 16.35 -3.52
CA PHE A 36 0.90 17.50 -2.81
C PHE A 36 1.59 17.69 -1.45
N CYS A 37 1.80 16.61 -0.68
CA CYS A 37 2.55 16.63 0.57
C CYS A 37 3.99 17.17 0.36
N PHE A 38 4.69 16.70 -0.69
CA PHE A 38 6.01 17.21 -1.03
C PHE A 38 6.01 18.71 -1.32
N ILE A 39 5.05 19.20 -2.09
CA ILE A 39 4.92 20.63 -2.41
C ILE A 39 4.67 21.44 -1.13
N LEU A 40 3.81 20.97 -0.23
CA LEU A 40 3.59 21.61 1.07
C LEU A 40 4.86 21.66 1.91
N CYS A 41 5.66 20.59 1.92
CA CYS A 41 6.96 20.56 2.57
C CYS A 41 7.95 21.57 1.98
N LEU A 42 7.97 21.75 0.65
CA LEU A 42 8.81 22.77 0.01
C LEU A 42 8.35 24.19 0.34
N ILE A 43 7.03 24.43 0.35
CA ILE A 43 6.47 25.73 0.76
C ILE A 43 6.83 26.01 2.22
N ALA A 44 6.73 25.02 3.10
CA ALA A 44 7.14 25.14 4.49
C ALA A 44 8.63 25.47 4.62
N GLU A 45 9.50 24.83 3.84
CA GLU A 45 10.94 25.10 3.83
C GLU A 45 11.25 26.55 3.41
N VAL A 46 10.61 27.03 2.34
CA VAL A 46 10.84 28.40 1.84
C VAL A 46 10.26 29.46 2.79
N LYS A 47 9.16 29.15 3.48
CA LYS A 47 8.48 30.05 4.42
C LYS A 47 8.95 29.90 5.88
N ARG A 48 9.93 29.03 6.12
CA ARG A 48 10.55 28.78 7.41
C ARG A 48 11.03 30.07 8.05
N SER A 49 10.83 30.18 9.36
CA SER A 49 11.37 31.28 10.14
C SER A 49 12.91 31.24 10.13
N LYS A 50 13.54 32.40 9.89
CA LYS A 50 14.99 32.57 9.98
C LYS A 50 15.31 33.40 11.21
N VAL A 51 16.41 33.04 11.88
CA VAL A 51 16.94 33.79 13.02
C VAL A 51 17.84 34.90 12.49
N THR A 52 17.61 36.12 12.97
CA THR A 52 18.45 37.30 12.77
C THR A 52 19.07 37.70 14.10
N TRP A 53 20.39 37.91 14.12
CA TRP A 53 21.13 38.33 15.31
C TRP A 53 21.25 39.85 15.33
N MET A 54 20.86 40.47 16.44
CA MET A 54 20.96 41.90 16.68
C MET A 54 21.94 42.14 17.83
N ASN A 55 22.99 42.92 17.56
CA ASN A 55 23.94 43.33 18.59
C ASN A 55 23.33 44.48 19.39
N ILE A 56 22.95 44.22 20.64
CA ILE A 56 22.59 45.27 21.58
C ILE A 56 23.86 45.63 22.34
N GLY A 57 24.59 46.63 21.85
CA GLY A 57 25.76 47.14 22.57
C GLY A 57 26.67 47.98 21.70
N GLU A 58 26.42 49.30 21.64
CA GLU A 58 27.40 50.26 21.15
C GLU A 58 28.40 50.72 22.24
N ASN A 59 28.27 50.33 23.52
CA ASN A 59 29.05 50.99 24.58
C ASN A 59 29.61 50.16 25.75
N GLU A 60 29.59 48.82 25.77
CA GLU A 60 30.35 48.07 26.80
C GLU A 60 30.97 46.78 26.25
N LYS A 61 32.18 46.47 26.73
CA LYS A 61 33.09 45.38 26.31
C LYS A 61 32.57 43.96 26.62
N GLY A 62 31.35 43.65 26.18
CA GLY A 62 30.69 42.36 26.40
C GLY A 62 29.31 42.30 25.74
N GLY A 63 29.16 42.81 24.51
CA GLY A 63 27.88 42.93 23.83
C GLY A 63 27.11 41.60 23.77
N SER A 64 25.96 41.55 24.43
CA SER A 64 25.04 40.42 24.33
C SER A 64 24.32 40.48 22.99
N SER A 65 24.60 39.53 22.09
CA SER A 65 23.84 39.36 20.86
C SER A 65 22.48 38.75 21.20
N GLU A 66 21.40 39.51 20.99
CA GLU A 66 20.05 38.98 21.08
C GLU A 66 19.59 38.51 19.70
N CYS A 67 18.69 37.53 19.67
CA CYS A 67 18.20 36.93 18.45
C CYS A 67 16.70 37.18 18.29
N VAL A 68 16.27 37.47 17.06
CA VAL A 68 14.87 37.76 16.69
C VAL A 68 14.52 36.88 15.50
N TYR A 69 13.29 36.35 15.46
CA TYR A 69 12.79 35.60 14.30
C TYR A 69 12.19 36.56 13.27
N ASN A 70 12.45 36.31 11.99
CA ASN A 70 11.96 37.16 10.90
C ASN A 70 10.50 36.87 10.48
N GLY A 71 9.84 35.87 11.08
CA GLY A 71 8.51 35.44 10.64
C GLY A 71 7.66 34.80 11.73
N SER A 72 6.34 34.85 11.53
CA SER A 72 5.33 34.37 12.48
C SER A 72 5.14 32.84 12.53
N GLY A 73 5.87 32.07 11.73
CA GLY A 73 5.77 30.61 11.63
C GLY A 73 4.41 30.05 11.17
N LYS A 74 3.37 30.88 11.01
CA LYS A 74 2.00 30.43 10.70
C LYS A 74 1.88 29.63 9.41
N MET A 75 2.50 30.10 8.34
CA MET A 75 2.47 29.45 7.02
C MET A 75 3.21 28.11 6.99
N PRO A 76 4.48 28.01 7.43
CA PRO A 76 5.16 26.72 7.48
C PRO A 76 4.49 25.75 8.45
N LEU A 77 3.96 26.23 9.57
CA LEU A 77 3.19 25.41 10.51
C LEU A 77 1.95 24.79 9.85
N LEU A 78 1.15 25.59 9.15
CA LEU A 78 -0.05 25.11 8.48
C LEU A 78 0.28 24.13 7.36
N CYS A 79 1.30 24.44 6.54
CA CYS A 79 1.75 23.54 5.48
C CYS A 79 2.28 22.21 6.04
N ALA A 80 3.11 22.24 7.08
CA ALA A 80 3.66 21.03 7.70
C ALA A 80 2.58 20.19 8.39
N THR A 81 1.60 20.82 9.04
CA THR A 81 0.47 20.13 9.66
C THR A 81 -0.42 19.47 8.59
N CYS A 82 -0.70 20.16 7.48
CA CYS A 82 -1.43 19.58 6.36
C CYS A 82 -0.66 18.41 5.72
N ALA A 83 0.65 18.54 5.56
CA ALA A 83 1.52 17.49 5.03
C ALA A 83 1.52 16.24 5.91
N PHE A 84 1.61 16.42 7.24
CA PHE A 84 1.53 15.36 8.25
C PHE A 84 0.22 14.57 8.14
N VAL A 85 -0.92 15.28 8.12
CA VAL A 85 -2.25 14.64 7.99
C VAL A 85 -2.39 13.92 6.65
N ALA A 86 -1.94 14.52 5.55
CA ALA A 86 -1.97 13.91 4.23
C ALA A 86 -1.14 12.61 4.19
N LEU A 87 0.05 12.61 4.80
CA LEU A 87 0.91 11.43 4.86
C LEU A 87 0.30 10.32 5.74
N ALA A 88 -0.34 10.68 6.84
CA ALA A 88 -1.08 9.72 7.67
C ALA A 88 -2.23 9.04 6.88
N ILE A 89 -2.97 9.79 6.07
CA ILE A 89 -4.03 9.24 5.19
C ILE A 89 -3.43 8.23 4.21
N VAL A 90 -2.30 8.56 3.56
CA VAL A 90 -1.59 7.63 2.67
C VAL A 90 -1.23 6.34 3.40
N LYS A 91 -0.71 6.44 4.62
CA LYS A 91 -0.34 5.27 5.42
C LYS A 91 -1.54 4.40 5.77
N ILE A 92 -2.68 5.00 6.12
CA ILE A 92 -3.94 4.27 6.38
C ILE A 92 -4.41 3.51 5.14
N VAL A 93 -4.33 4.14 3.95
CA VAL A 93 -4.67 3.47 2.68
C VAL A 93 -3.77 2.25 2.44
N GLU A 94 -2.46 2.38 2.67
CA GLU A 94 -1.51 1.27 2.55
C GLU A 94 -1.87 0.10 3.50
N HIS A 95 -2.14 0.39 4.77
CA HIS A 95 -2.57 -0.63 5.74
C HIS A 95 -3.89 -1.29 5.34
N THR A 96 -4.81 -0.53 4.78
CA THR A 96 -6.08 -1.05 4.28
C THR A 96 -5.86 -1.96 3.06
N CYS A 97 -4.98 -1.60 2.12
CA CYS A 97 -4.58 -2.48 1.02
C CYS A 97 -4.03 -3.81 1.55
N LEU A 98 -3.17 -3.77 2.57
CA LEU A 98 -2.59 -4.96 3.19
C LEU A 98 -3.66 -5.82 3.88
N LEU A 99 -4.56 -5.22 4.66
CA LEU A 99 -5.64 -5.94 5.33
C LEU A 99 -6.58 -6.62 4.33
N ILE A 100 -6.89 -5.96 3.21
CA ILE A 100 -7.69 -6.55 2.14
C ILE A 100 -6.92 -7.72 1.49
N ALA A 101 -5.61 -7.58 1.30
CA ALA A 101 -4.76 -8.63 0.76
C ALA A 101 -4.81 -9.90 1.63
N VAL A 102 -4.59 -9.74 2.94
CA VAL A 102 -4.63 -10.84 3.92
C VAL A 102 -6.03 -11.44 4.06
N SER A 103 -7.07 -10.62 4.00
CA SER A 103 -8.45 -11.11 4.17
C SER A 103 -8.97 -11.89 2.96
N LYS A 104 -8.42 -11.64 1.76
CA LYS A 104 -8.84 -12.28 0.51
C LYS A 104 -7.86 -13.34 -0.01
N SER A 105 -6.75 -13.60 0.67
CA SER A 105 -5.84 -14.66 0.26
C SER A 105 -6.52 -16.02 0.45
N SER A 106 -6.81 -16.69 -0.66
CA SER A 106 -7.41 -18.02 -0.70
C SER A 106 -6.50 -19.06 -0.06
N PRO A 107 -7.02 -20.09 0.64
CA PRO A 107 -6.23 -21.21 1.12
C PRO A 107 -5.49 -21.96 -0.01
N VAL A 108 -5.93 -21.83 -1.28
CA VAL A 108 -5.22 -22.39 -2.44
C VAL A 108 -3.89 -21.69 -2.70
N LEU A 109 -3.80 -20.38 -2.49
CA LEU A 109 -2.54 -19.61 -2.62
C LEU A 109 -1.59 -19.86 -1.44
N LEU A 110 -2.13 -20.24 -0.29
CA LEU A 110 -1.36 -20.74 0.87
C LEU A 110 -0.92 -22.20 0.70
N ASN A 111 -1.59 -22.98 -0.16
CA ASN A 111 -1.22 -24.34 -0.55
C ASN A 111 -0.27 -24.38 -1.77
N LEU A 112 0.03 -23.22 -2.36
CA LEU A 112 1.13 -23.11 -3.32
C LEU A 112 2.41 -23.39 -2.55
N ASP A 113 3.19 -24.38 -3.00
CA ASP A 113 4.35 -24.91 -2.29
C ASP A 113 5.19 -23.78 -1.64
N PRO A 114 5.13 -23.63 -0.30
CA PRO A 114 5.81 -22.54 0.40
C PRO A 114 7.34 -22.66 0.29
N ASP A 115 7.84 -23.84 -0.10
CA ASP A 115 9.25 -24.10 -0.36
C ASP A 115 9.69 -23.73 -1.80
N SER A 116 8.77 -23.31 -2.66
CA SER A 116 9.14 -22.80 -3.98
C SER A 116 9.90 -21.48 -3.86
N ALA A 117 11.07 -21.41 -4.51
CA ALA A 117 11.98 -20.26 -4.43
C ALA A 117 11.31 -18.92 -4.84
N SER A 118 10.30 -18.98 -5.72
CA SER A 118 9.54 -17.83 -6.21
C SER A 118 8.65 -17.20 -5.13
N VAL A 119 7.91 -18.01 -4.35
CA VAL A 119 7.00 -17.53 -3.30
C VAL A 119 7.78 -16.91 -2.13
N LYS A 120 8.90 -17.55 -1.75
CA LYS A 120 9.79 -17.03 -0.71
C LYS A 120 10.40 -15.68 -1.08
N SER A 121 10.82 -15.51 -2.35
CA SER A 121 11.33 -14.23 -2.85
C SER A 121 10.26 -13.15 -2.86
N LEU A 122 9.02 -13.47 -3.23
CA LEU A 122 7.91 -12.51 -3.30
C LEU A 122 7.49 -12.00 -1.91
N THR A 123 7.39 -12.90 -0.93
CA THR A 123 7.07 -12.53 0.47
C THR A 123 8.19 -11.71 1.09
N PHE A 124 9.45 -12.08 0.83
CA PHE A 124 10.61 -11.30 1.29
C PHE A 124 10.63 -9.90 0.67
N GLN A 125 10.34 -9.78 -0.63
CA GLN A 125 10.25 -8.50 -1.33
C GLN A 125 9.10 -7.63 -0.81
N ALA A 126 7.92 -8.20 -0.56
CA ALA A 126 6.80 -7.48 0.04
C ALA A 126 7.11 -7.01 1.46
N GLY A 127 7.75 -7.86 2.27
CA GLY A 127 8.23 -7.52 3.61
C GLY A 127 9.25 -6.38 3.57
N PHE A 128 10.22 -6.44 2.66
CA PHE A 128 11.21 -5.39 2.47
C PHE A 128 10.57 -4.04 2.10
N PHE A 129 9.64 -4.02 1.15
CA PHE A 129 8.95 -2.79 0.78
C PHE A 129 8.12 -2.22 1.93
N TYR A 130 7.38 -3.06 2.64
CA TYR A 130 6.58 -2.65 3.78
C TYR A 130 7.45 -2.08 4.91
N THR A 131 8.52 -2.76 5.29
CA THR A 131 9.44 -2.29 6.34
C THR A 131 10.13 -0.99 5.93
N THR A 132 10.58 -0.89 4.69
CA THR A 132 11.24 0.33 4.18
C THR A 132 10.26 1.50 4.13
N ALA A 133 9.01 1.27 3.68
CA ALA A 133 7.97 2.29 3.67
C ALA A 133 7.66 2.79 5.10
N TRP A 134 7.60 1.88 6.07
CA TRP A 134 7.42 2.23 7.48
C TRP A 134 8.55 3.07 8.05
N ILE A 135 9.80 2.73 7.73
CA ILE A 135 10.96 3.50 8.19
C ILE A 135 10.94 4.90 7.55
N CYS A 136 10.72 5.00 6.24
CA CYS A 136 10.62 6.28 5.55
C CYS A 136 9.48 7.14 6.09
N PHE A 137 8.32 6.54 6.35
CA PHE A 137 7.17 7.20 6.97
C PHE A 137 7.54 7.76 8.34
N ALA A 138 8.11 6.94 9.22
CA ALA A 138 8.48 7.35 10.57
C ALA A 138 9.49 8.50 10.56
N VAL A 139 10.50 8.44 9.67
CA VAL A 139 11.48 9.52 9.51
C VAL A 139 10.81 10.81 9.02
N ALA A 140 9.94 10.74 8.01
CA ALA A 140 9.21 11.89 7.50
C ALA A 140 8.36 12.55 8.60
N GLU A 141 7.60 11.75 9.36
CA GLU A 141 6.75 12.22 10.45
C GLU A 141 7.54 12.88 11.58
N ILE A 142 8.67 12.28 11.99
CA ILE A 142 9.53 12.85 13.03
C ILE A 142 10.08 14.22 12.57
N LEU A 143 10.52 14.32 11.31
CA LEU A 143 11.02 15.58 10.76
C LEU A 143 9.92 16.65 10.66
N LEU A 144 8.71 16.27 10.24
CA LEU A 144 7.55 17.17 10.23
C LEU A 144 7.17 17.63 11.64
N LEU A 145 7.13 16.73 12.61
CA LEU A 145 6.84 17.05 14.01
C LEU A 145 7.89 17.98 14.61
N LEU A 146 9.18 17.73 14.36
CA LEU A 146 10.26 18.64 14.75
C LEU A 146 10.02 20.03 14.16
N GLY A 147 9.68 20.11 12.88
CA GLY A 147 9.34 21.38 12.21
C GLY A 147 8.15 22.09 12.85
N VAL A 148 7.06 21.36 13.09
CA VAL A 148 5.83 21.87 13.72
C VAL A 148 6.10 22.36 15.14
N LEU A 149 6.85 21.59 15.94
CA LEU A 149 7.20 21.96 17.31
C LEU A 149 7.98 23.27 17.34
N VAL A 150 8.96 23.44 16.46
CA VAL A 150 9.76 24.67 16.40
C VAL A 150 8.93 25.85 15.92
N GLU A 151 8.23 25.72 14.80
CA GLU A 151 7.46 26.82 14.19
C GLU A 151 6.25 27.21 15.05
N SER A 152 5.67 26.29 15.83
CA SER A 152 4.60 26.60 16.78
C SER A 152 5.05 27.56 17.89
N GLY A 153 6.33 27.48 18.29
CA GLY A 153 6.94 28.39 19.25
C GLY A 153 7.05 29.84 18.74
N HIS A 154 6.88 30.06 17.44
CA HIS A 154 6.92 31.38 16.80
C HIS A 154 5.53 32.00 16.59
N LEU A 155 4.46 31.35 17.03
CA LEU A 155 3.10 31.89 16.86
C LEU A 155 2.85 33.17 17.68
N LYS A 156 3.49 33.31 18.84
CA LYS A 156 3.29 34.43 19.78
C LYS A 156 4.63 35.06 20.16
N ASN A 157 4.70 36.38 20.07
CA ASN A 157 5.88 37.18 20.43
C ASN A 157 7.15 36.77 19.64
N TRP A 158 7.02 36.45 18.35
CA TRP A 158 8.15 36.06 17.49
C TRP A 158 9.12 37.22 17.22
N SER A 159 8.63 38.46 17.27
CA SER A 159 9.44 39.67 17.12
C SER A 159 10.12 40.13 18.43
N MET A 160 9.84 39.48 19.57
CA MET A 160 10.56 39.80 20.80
C MET A 160 11.97 39.22 20.76
N PRO A 161 13.00 40.02 21.07
CA PRO A 161 14.36 39.54 21.12
C PRO A 161 14.57 38.56 22.29
N ARG A 162 15.40 37.54 22.05
CA ARG A 162 15.70 36.46 23.01
C ARG A 162 17.20 36.29 23.16
N LYS A 163 17.64 35.81 24.33
CA LYS A 163 19.05 35.47 24.60
C LYS A 163 19.49 34.17 23.92
N SER A 164 18.55 33.27 23.65
CA SER A 164 18.78 32.00 22.95
C SER A 164 17.65 31.73 21.96
N CYS A 165 17.99 31.51 20.69
CA CYS A 165 17.04 31.11 19.65
C CYS A 165 17.37 29.71 19.17
N LEU A 166 16.31 28.95 18.92
CA LEU A 166 16.42 27.62 18.36
C LEU A 166 16.44 27.76 16.83
N ILE A 167 17.57 27.40 16.24
CA ILE A 167 17.78 27.44 14.79
C ILE A 167 17.40 26.06 14.25
N ILE A 168 16.30 26.01 13.50
CA ILE A 168 16.01 24.81 12.71
C ILE A 168 16.95 24.79 11.50
N ARG A 169 17.57 23.62 11.25
CA ARG A 169 18.52 23.43 10.14
C ARG A 169 17.77 23.49 8.81
N GLU A 170 18.43 24.06 7.81
CA GLU A 170 17.90 24.08 6.44
C GLU A 170 17.73 22.66 5.91
N GLY A 171 16.62 22.43 5.21
CA GLY A 171 16.29 21.16 4.56
C GLY A 171 15.52 20.17 5.42
N ILE A 172 15.09 20.51 6.65
CA ILE A 172 14.29 19.58 7.48
C ILE A 172 12.93 19.30 6.83
N PHE A 173 12.22 20.32 6.35
CA PHE A 173 10.94 20.10 5.68
C PHE A 173 11.15 19.48 4.30
N SER A 174 12.16 19.92 3.56
CA SER A 174 12.50 19.33 2.25
C SER A 174 12.82 17.83 2.36
N SER A 175 13.65 17.45 3.34
CA SER A 175 13.98 16.05 3.66
C SER A 175 12.73 15.24 4.00
N ALA A 176 11.87 15.79 4.86
CA ALA A 176 10.61 15.14 5.21
C ALA A 176 9.73 14.88 3.97
N GLY A 177 9.64 15.86 3.07
CA GLY A 177 8.95 15.73 1.79
C GLY A 177 9.51 14.62 0.91
N VAL A 178 10.84 14.48 0.81
CA VAL A 178 11.46 13.40 0.03
C VAL A 178 11.13 12.04 0.63
N PHE A 179 11.24 11.88 1.95
CA PHE A 179 10.86 10.64 2.62
C PHE A 179 9.35 10.33 2.47
N ALA A 180 8.49 11.34 2.47
CA ALA A 180 7.06 11.19 2.20
C ALA A 180 6.81 10.65 0.78
N VAL A 181 7.49 11.19 -0.24
CA VAL A 181 7.39 10.71 -1.63
C VAL A 181 7.87 9.28 -1.77
N ILE A 182 9.01 8.94 -1.17
CA ILE A 182 9.54 7.57 -1.16
C ILE A 182 8.52 6.62 -0.52
N THR A 183 7.95 7.00 0.63
CA THR A 183 6.90 6.23 1.33
C THR A 183 5.72 5.96 0.40
N VAL A 184 5.22 6.98 -0.29
CA VAL A 184 4.07 6.88 -1.20
C VAL A 184 4.38 5.95 -2.38
N PHE A 185 5.58 6.03 -2.97
CA PHE A 185 5.98 5.14 -4.06
C PHE A 185 6.09 3.67 -3.59
N LEU A 186 6.71 3.44 -2.43
CA LEU A 186 6.81 2.10 -1.85
C LEU A 186 5.43 1.52 -1.51
N ALA A 187 4.56 2.32 -0.90
CA ALA A 187 3.18 1.93 -0.59
C ALA A 187 2.37 1.60 -1.85
N SER A 188 2.53 2.41 -2.91
CA SER A 188 1.87 2.17 -4.20
C SER A 188 2.37 0.89 -4.86
N GLY A 189 3.68 0.64 -4.83
CA GLY A 189 4.27 -0.61 -5.32
C GLY A 189 3.75 -1.84 -4.56
N LEU A 190 3.63 -1.73 -3.24
CA LEU A 190 3.08 -2.79 -2.40
C LEU A 190 1.60 -3.05 -2.74
N CYS A 191 0.77 -2.00 -2.83
CA CYS A 191 -0.65 -2.15 -3.14
C CYS A 191 -0.86 -2.68 -4.58
N LEU A 192 -0.04 -2.30 -5.56
CA LEU A 192 -0.10 -2.90 -6.90
C LEU A 192 0.28 -4.39 -6.89
N THR A 193 1.28 -4.76 -6.09
CA THR A 193 1.73 -6.16 -5.97
C THR A 193 0.65 -7.02 -5.31
N THR A 194 -0.02 -6.53 -4.26
CA THR A 194 -1.12 -7.25 -3.61
C THR A 194 -2.30 -7.45 -4.56
N LEU A 195 -2.63 -6.45 -5.37
CA LEU A 195 -3.71 -6.56 -6.37
C LEU A 195 -3.36 -7.55 -7.48
N HIS A 196 -2.11 -7.56 -7.92
CA HIS A 196 -1.64 -8.51 -8.91
C HIS A 196 -1.75 -9.94 -8.38
N ALA A 197 -1.33 -10.17 -7.13
CA ALA A 197 -1.47 -11.46 -6.46
C ALA A 197 -2.94 -11.87 -6.31
N GLN A 198 -3.81 -10.94 -5.93
CA GLN A 198 -5.25 -11.20 -5.85
C GLN A 198 -5.87 -11.58 -7.19
N ARG A 199 -5.50 -10.90 -8.30
CA ARG A 199 -5.98 -11.24 -9.63
C ARG A 199 -5.60 -12.69 -9.99
N ILE A 200 -4.33 -13.05 -9.80
CA ILE A 200 -3.86 -14.40 -10.11
C ILE A 200 -4.61 -15.44 -9.28
N SER A 201 -4.85 -15.16 -8.00
CA SER A 201 -5.63 -16.05 -7.13
C SER A 201 -7.07 -16.24 -7.63
N GLN A 202 -7.73 -15.16 -8.07
CA GLN A 202 -9.10 -15.24 -8.60
C GLN A 202 -9.16 -16.02 -9.91
N ASP A 203 -8.19 -15.82 -10.81
CA ASP A 203 -8.12 -16.55 -12.07
C ASP A 203 -7.91 -18.06 -11.81
N LEU A 204 -7.06 -18.42 -10.84
CA LEU A 204 -6.83 -19.82 -10.44
C LEU A 204 -8.09 -20.47 -9.85
N GLU A 205 -8.81 -19.76 -8.98
CA GLU A 205 -10.08 -20.24 -8.41
C GLU A 205 -11.16 -20.47 -9.47
N ASN A 206 -11.25 -19.58 -10.47
CA ASN A 206 -12.20 -19.73 -11.56
C ASN A 206 -11.87 -20.96 -12.42
N VAL A 207 -10.59 -21.15 -12.78
CA VAL A 207 -10.15 -22.35 -13.53
C VAL A 207 -10.42 -23.64 -12.74
N GLN A 208 -10.18 -23.63 -11.43
CA GLN A 208 -10.47 -24.80 -10.58
C GLN A 208 -11.98 -25.06 -10.45
N ARG A 209 -12.81 -24.00 -10.33
CA ARG A 209 -14.27 -24.10 -10.34
C ARG A 209 -14.75 -24.69 -11.67
N ASP A 210 -14.29 -24.17 -12.80
CA ASP A 210 -14.64 -24.65 -14.13
C ASP A 210 -14.23 -26.11 -14.33
N SER A 211 -13.04 -26.48 -13.86
CA SER A 211 -12.54 -27.87 -13.89
C SER A 211 -13.38 -28.80 -13.02
N SER A 212 -13.79 -28.35 -11.82
CA SER A 212 -14.65 -29.13 -10.92
C SER A 212 -16.07 -29.30 -11.47
N VAL A 213 -16.63 -28.28 -12.14
CA VAL A 213 -17.94 -28.37 -12.80
C VAL A 213 -17.88 -29.36 -13.96
N ILE A 214 -16.81 -29.37 -14.76
CA ILE A 214 -16.62 -30.37 -15.82
C ILE A 214 -16.53 -31.79 -15.24
N HIS A 215 -15.87 -31.95 -14.08
CA HIS A 215 -15.74 -33.26 -13.43
C HIS A 215 -17.06 -33.75 -12.81
N VAL A 216 -17.90 -32.86 -12.28
CA VAL A 216 -19.23 -33.21 -11.74
C VAL A 216 -20.28 -33.38 -12.85
N SER A 217 -20.11 -32.72 -13.99
CA SER A 217 -20.99 -32.87 -15.17
C SER A 217 -20.78 -34.19 -15.92
N ASN A 218 -19.82 -35.02 -15.50
CA ASN A 218 -19.58 -36.33 -16.10
C ASN A 218 -19.81 -37.49 -15.12
N PRO A 219 -21.06 -37.80 -14.73
CA PRO A 219 -21.37 -39.08 -14.13
C PRO A 219 -21.56 -40.20 -15.18
N THR A 220 -21.29 -39.96 -16.47
CA THR A 220 -21.75 -40.84 -17.56
C THR A 220 -20.67 -41.21 -18.58
N TRP A 221 -19.43 -41.45 -18.15
CA TRP A 221 -18.43 -42.09 -19.03
C TRP A 221 -17.59 -43.19 -18.38
N LEU A 222 -17.80 -43.52 -17.09
CA LEU A 222 -17.19 -44.71 -16.45
C LEU A 222 -18.11 -45.94 -16.37
N GLN A 223 -19.35 -45.84 -16.84
CA GLN A 223 -20.31 -46.96 -16.88
C GLN A 223 -20.56 -47.52 -18.30
N GLN A 224 -19.68 -47.21 -19.26
CA GLN A 224 -19.76 -47.72 -20.63
C GLN A 224 -18.52 -48.50 -21.08
N GLN A 225 -17.80 -49.11 -20.13
CA GLN A 225 -16.75 -50.11 -20.41
C GLN A 225 -17.01 -51.47 -19.78
N HIS A 226 -18.12 -51.63 -19.05
CA HIS A 226 -18.60 -52.93 -18.59
C HIS A 226 -19.99 -53.13 -19.20
N ILE A 227 -20.21 -54.27 -19.88
CA ILE A 227 -21.43 -54.65 -20.63
C ILE A 227 -21.37 -54.29 -22.12
N ALA A 228 -20.53 -55.03 -22.88
CA ALA A 228 -20.92 -55.58 -24.18
C ALA A 228 -19.82 -56.53 -24.69
N THR A 229 -19.88 -57.80 -24.28
CA THR A 229 -19.36 -58.89 -25.13
C THR A 229 -20.19 -60.15 -24.90
N VAL A 230 -21.29 -60.20 -25.66
CA VAL A 230 -21.87 -61.35 -26.38
C VAL A 230 -22.09 -62.65 -25.60
N THR A 231 -23.36 -62.99 -25.43
CA THR A 231 -23.86 -64.31 -25.01
C THR A 231 -24.15 -65.21 -26.23
N LYS A 232 -23.58 -66.44 -26.22
CA LYS A 232 -24.04 -67.74 -26.79
C LYS A 232 -24.34 -67.84 -28.31
N GLU A 233 -23.93 -68.90 -29.04
CA GLU A 233 -24.38 -70.31 -28.92
C GLU A 233 -23.39 -71.39 -29.48
N ASN A 234 -23.39 -72.55 -28.81
CA ASN A 234 -23.15 -73.97 -29.19
C ASN A 234 -22.40 -74.38 -30.48
N LEU A 235 -21.46 -75.34 -30.39
CA LEU A 235 -21.63 -76.79 -30.69
C LEU A 235 -20.27 -77.55 -30.77
N ALA A 236 -20.29 -78.82 -30.32
CA ALA A 236 -19.47 -79.97 -30.74
C ALA A 236 -18.15 -80.30 -30.00
N THR A 237 -18.31 -81.17 -29.01
CA THR A 237 -17.46 -82.33 -28.66
C THR A 237 -16.70 -82.94 -29.84
N THR A 238 -15.37 -83.11 -29.75
CA THR A 238 -14.71 -84.35 -30.18
C THR A 238 -13.43 -84.62 -29.41
N ARG A 239 -13.30 -85.87 -29.01
CA ARG A 239 -12.24 -86.54 -28.23
C ARG A 239 -11.30 -87.23 -29.22
N GLY A 240 -9.98 -87.22 -28.98
CA GLY A 240 -9.00 -88.10 -29.63
C GLY A 240 -7.56 -87.63 -29.37
N THR A 241 -6.83 -88.19 -28.41
CA THR A 241 -5.83 -89.26 -28.60
C THR A 241 -4.85 -89.03 -29.74
N LEU A 242 -3.65 -88.54 -29.42
CA LEU A 242 -2.39 -89.33 -29.45
C LEU A 242 -1.30 -88.61 -28.67
#